data_AF-B6B4I4-F1
#
_entry.id   AF-B6B4I4-F1
#
_cell.length_a   1.000
_cell.length_b   1.000
_cell.length_c   1.000
_cell.angle_alpha   90.00
_cell.angle_beta   90.00
_cell.angle_gamma   90.00
#
_symmetry.space_group_name_H-M   'P 1'
#
loop_
_entity.id
_entity.type
_entity.pdbx_description
1 polymer ?
#
loop_
_entity_poly.entity_id
_entity_poly.type
_entity_poly.pdbx_seq_one_letter_code
_entity_poly.pdbx_strand_id
1 'polypeptide(L)'
;MSFTETNTSAPRIWGFRRDAELRAAREAGWSRADLAWERLMERALAAAAAGRSRQAMRLFRLADLLARAAFPAADLRRAAAPANLAVLHFRRGGLAEAERLQARALRVWAGAAVQVAAMRIAPRSRSSLFHLRMEALHRDTFHANLKTRVGRIAAETGETLCNLTSGRAVLHRHASRWRGEKPAVFDGTRKVLGACLLLIDG
;
A
#
# COMPACT_ATOMS: atom_id res chain seq x y z
N MET A 1 27.29 -46.74 18.39
CA MET A 1 27.76 -45.41 18.83
C MET A 1 26.93 -44.37 18.10
N SER A 2 26.42 -43.41 18.86
CA SER A 2 25.27 -42.55 18.55
C SER A 2 25.60 -41.47 17.50
N PHE A 3 24.77 -41.34 16.47
CA PHE A 3 24.73 -40.14 15.63
C PHE A 3 23.83 -39.12 16.32
N THR A 4 24.41 -38.01 16.77
CA THR A 4 23.67 -36.91 17.37
C THR A 4 22.98 -36.11 16.26
N GLU A 5 21.71 -36.41 16.00
CA GLU A 5 20.86 -35.54 15.18
C GLU A 5 20.66 -34.19 15.89
N THR A 6 21.32 -33.16 15.39
CA THR A 6 21.08 -31.78 15.82
C THR A 6 19.83 -31.28 15.10
N ASN A 7 18.68 -31.46 15.76
CA ASN A 7 17.40 -30.93 15.35
C ASN A 7 17.46 -29.39 15.34
N THR A 8 17.78 -28.82 14.17
CA THR A 8 17.86 -27.37 13.95
C THR A 8 16.45 -26.83 13.73
N SER A 9 15.62 -26.90 14.77
CA SER A 9 14.34 -26.20 14.80
C SER A 9 14.61 -24.72 15.11
N ALA A 10 14.93 -23.95 14.08
CA ALA A 10 15.05 -22.50 14.19
C ALA A 10 13.70 -21.91 14.64
N PRO A 11 13.62 -21.22 15.80
CA PRO A 11 12.38 -20.59 16.22
C PRO A 11 12.00 -19.47 15.24
N ARG A 12 10.71 -19.34 14.95
CA ARG A 12 10.13 -18.31 14.07
C ARG A 12 10.33 -16.92 14.68
N ILE A 13 11.39 -16.20 14.28
CA ILE A 13 11.77 -14.89 14.85
C ILE A 13 10.82 -13.73 14.46
N TRP A 14 9.88 -13.91 13.53
CA TRP A 14 8.99 -12.84 13.08
C TRP A 14 7.52 -13.07 13.44
N GLY A 15 7.25 -13.10 14.74
CA GLY A 15 5.90 -13.04 15.30
C GLY A 15 5.64 -11.69 15.95
N PHE A 16 5.40 -10.63 15.16
CA PHE A 16 4.83 -9.40 15.74
C PHE A 16 3.45 -9.76 16.31
N ARG A 17 3.33 -9.82 17.65
CA ARG A 17 2.02 -9.84 18.31
C ARG A 17 1.23 -8.66 17.77
N ARG A 18 -0.04 -8.86 17.40
CA ARG A 18 -0.91 -7.80 16.83
C ARG A 18 -0.89 -6.50 17.66
N ASP A 19 -0.66 -6.63 18.97
CA ASP A 19 -0.57 -5.51 19.89
C ASP A 19 0.75 -4.73 19.79
N ALA A 20 1.86 -5.39 19.45
CA ALA A 20 3.16 -4.73 19.30
C ALA A 20 3.20 -3.85 18.03
N GLU A 21 2.69 -4.36 16.91
CA GLU A 21 2.58 -3.57 15.67
C GLU A 21 1.64 -2.37 15.87
N LEU A 22 0.51 -2.58 16.54
CA LEU A 22 -0.43 -1.51 16.85
C LEU A 22 0.18 -0.46 17.77
N ARG A 23 0.95 -0.84 18.79
CA ARG A 23 1.66 0.10 19.66
C ARG A 23 2.66 0.93 18.88
N ALA A 24 3.54 0.29 18.12
CA ALA A 24 4.54 0.98 17.30
C ALA A 24 3.91 1.94 16.27
N ALA A 25 2.79 1.54 15.66
CA ALA A 25 2.04 2.41 14.76
C ALA A 25 1.48 3.64 15.50
N ARG A 26 0.87 3.45 16.68
CA ARG A 26 0.31 4.55 17.47
C ARG A 26 1.38 5.52 17.96
N GLU A 27 2.52 5.02 18.40
CA GLU A 27 3.68 5.84 18.77
C GLU A 27 4.18 6.69 17.60
N ALA A 28 4.09 6.16 16.38
CA ALA A 28 4.40 6.88 15.15
C ALA A 28 3.24 7.77 14.62
N GLY A 29 2.17 7.95 15.40
CA GLY A 29 1.01 8.77 15.04
C GLY A 29 0.05 8.14 14.03
N TRP A 30 0.16 6.84 13.77
CA TRP A 30 -0.85 6.10 13.01
C TRP A 30 -2.05 5.76 13.89
N SER A 31 -3.23 5.97 13.33
CA SER A 31 -4.50 5.53 13.88
C SER A 31 -4.72 4.02 13.68
N ARG A 32 -5.67 3.47 14.44
CA ARG A 32 -6.18 2.10 14.21
C ARG A 32 -6.74 1.93 12.80
N ALA A 33 -7.33 2.98 12.23
CA ALA A 33 -7.90 2.95 10.89
C ALA A 33 -6.82 2.80 9.81
N ASP A 34 -5.65 3.43 9.98
CA ASP A 34 -4.54 3.30 9.04
C ASP A 34 -4.11 1.82 8.88
N LEU A 35 -3.90 1.12 10.01
CA LEU A 35 -3.55 -0.30 10.02
C LEU A 35 -4.68 -1.21 9.55
N ALA A 36 -5.92 -0.94 10.00
CA ALA A 36 -7.06 -1.75 9.62
C ALA A 36 -7.32 -1.67 8.12
N TRP A 37 -7.19 -0.48 7.52
CA TRP A 37 -7.31 -0.29 6.09
C TRP A 37 -6.24 -1.07 5.32
N GLU A 38 -4.97 -0.94 5.71
CA GLU A 38 -3.87 -1.66 5.05
C GLU A 38 -4.09 -3.18 5.08
N ARG A 39 -4.44 -3.73 6.25
CA ARG A 39 -4.71 -5.17 6.42
C ARG A 39 -5.92 -5.63 5.64
N LEU A 40 -6.98 -4.82 5.54
CA LEU A 40 -8.15 -5.14 4.71
C LEU A 40 -7.76 -5.21 3.23
N MET A 41 -6.98 -4.25 2.76
CA MET A 41 -6.48 -4.21 1.38
C MET A 41 -5.57 -5.40 1.07
N GLU A 42 -4.61 -5.73 1.93
CA GLU A 42 -3.73 -6.90 1.76
C GLU A 42 -4.53 -8.22 1.70
N ARG A 43 -5.51 -8.39 2.59
CA ARG A 43 -6.40 -9.57 2.59
C ARG A 43 -7.27 -9.62 1.34
N ALA A 44 -7.76 -8.47 0.88
CA ALA A 44 -8.56 -8.38 -0.34
C ALA A 44 -7.76 -8.78 -1.58
N LEU A 45 -6.51 -8.31 -1.68
CA LEU A 45 -5.58 -8.69 -2.75
C LEU A 45 -5.26 -10.18 -2.70
N ALA A 46 -4.98 -10.74 -1.52
CA ALA A 46 -4.76 -12.17 -1.36
C ALA A 46 -5.98 -13.01 -1.79
N ALA A 47 -7.19 -12.55 -1.44
CA ALA A 47 -8.43 -13.21 -1.90
C ALA A 47 -8.62 -13.10 -3.41
N ALA A 48 -8.29 -11.95 -4.02
CA ALA A 48 -8.36 -11.76 -5.47
C ALA A 48 -7.37 -12.67 -6.21
N ALA A 49 -6.11 -12.73 -5.74
CA ALA A 49 -5.08 -13.61 -6.30
C ALA A 49 -5.45 -15.10 -6.20
N ALA A 50 -6.17 -15.49 -5.14
CA ALA A 50 -6.69 -16.84 -4.98
C ALA A 50 -8.00 -17.12 -5.77
N GLY A 51 -8.43 -16.22 -6.67
CA GLY A 51 -9.66 -16.35 -7.46
C GLY A 51 -10.96 -16.20 -6.66
N ARG A 52 -10.89 -15.84 -5.37
CA ARG A 52 -12.06 -15.70 -4.48
C ARG A 52 -12.73 -14.33 -4.64
N SER A 53 -13.18 -14.04 -5.85
CA SER A 53 -13.64 -12.70 -6.27
C SER A 53 -14.77 -12.14 -5.39
N ARG A 54 -15.72 -12.95 -4.92
CA ARG A 54 -16.80 -12.49 -4.01
C ARG A 54 -16.24 -12.01 -2.66
N GLN A 55 -15.26 -12.74 -2.11
CA GLN A 55 -14.61 -12.37 -0.86
C GLN A 55 -13.77 -11.09 -1.04
N ALA A 56 -13.00 -11.01 -2.11
CA ALA A 56 -12.20 -9.83 -2.45
C ALA A 56 -13.07 -8.57 -2.52
N MET A 57 -14.18 -8.61 -3.27
CA MET A 57 -15.10 -7.45 -3.36
C MET A 57 -15.66 -7.02 -2.02
N ARG A 58 -16.05 -7.97 -1.14
CA ARG A 58 -16.53 -7.64 0.21
C ARG A 58 -15.45 -6.91 1.01
N LEU A 59 -14.21 -7.41 0.98
CA LEU A 59 -13.09 -6.80 1.70
C LEU A 59 -12.74 -5.41 1.16
N PHE A 60 -12.73 -5.22 -0.17
CA PHE A 60 -12.51 -3.90 -0.76
C PHE A 60 -13.62 -2.90 -0.40
N ARG A 61 -14.90 -3.33 -0.38
CA ARG A 61 -16.00 -2.46 0.07
C ARG A 61 -15.86 -2.04 1.53
N LEU A 62 -15.42 -2.95 2.40
CA LEU A 62 -15.13 -2.63 3.79
C LEU A 62 -13.96 -1.65 3.92
N ALA A 63 -12.89 -1.85 3.15
CA ALA A 63 -11.75 -0.92 3.11
C ALA A 63 -12.17 0.47 2.61
N ASP A 64 -13.02 0.53 1.58
CA ASP A 64 -13.57 1.77 1.03
C ASP A 64 -14.46 2.51 2.04
N LEU A 65 -15.33 1.78 2.75
CA LEU A 65 -16.16 2.35 3.82
C LEU A 65 -15.29 2.92 4.95
N LEU A 66 -14.30 2.16 5.41
CA LEU A 66 -13.36 2.60 6.43
C LEU A 66 -12.60 3.86 5.98
N ALA A 67 -12.09 3.86 4.74
CA ALA A 67 -11.34 4.99 4.20
C ALA A 67 -12.20 6.27 4.14
N ARG A 68 -13.48 6.16 3.75
CA ARG A 68 -14.40 7.31 3.75
C ARG A 68 -14.71 7.83 5.14
N ALA A 69 -14.81 6.94 6.12
CA ALA A 69 -15.13 7.31 7.50
C ALA A 69 -13.94 7.90 8.26
N ALA A 70 -12.72 7.43 7.98
CA ALA A 70 -11.55 7.73 8.79
C ALA A 70 -10.55 8.69 8.14
N PHE A 71 -10.55 8.83 6.81
CA PHE A 71 -9.53 9.61 6.10
C PHE A 71 -10.11 10.86 5.41
N PRO A 72 -9.35 11.97 5.37
CA PRO A 72 -9.72 13.17 4.64
C PRO A 72 -10.10 12.86 3.18
N ALA A 73 -11.00 13.67 2.59
CA ALA A 73 -11.49 13.45 1.23
C ALA A 73 -10.38 13.34 0.17
N ALA A 74 -9.29 14.08 0.37
CA ALA A 74 -8.13 14.07 -0.51
C ALA A 74 -7.21 12.86 -0.33
N ASP A 75 -7.23 12.13 0.80
CA ASP A 75 -6.26 11.07 1.10
C ASP A 75 -6.24 9.97 0.01
N LEU A 76 -5.07 9.71 -0.58
CA LEU A 76 -4.92 8.79 -1.71
C LEU A 76 -5.44 7.37 -1.42
N ARG A 77 -5.46 6.95 -0.15
CA ARG A 77 -5.98 5.62 0.23
C ARG A 77 -7.48 5.48 -0.06
N ARG A 78 -8.20 6.59 -0.23
CA ARG A 78 -9.59 6.59 -0.69
C ARG A 78 -9.74 6.22 -2.17
N ALA A 79 -8.67 6.19 -2.95
CA ALA A 79 -8.68 5.79 -4.37
C ALA A 79 -8.49 4.28 -4.58
N ALA A 80 -7.68 3.61 -3.74
CA ALA A 80 -7.22 2.26 -4.02
C ALA A 80 -8.33 1.20 -3.98
N ALA A 81 -9.23 1.25 -2.99
CA ALA A 81 -10.33 0.30 -2.91
C ALA A 81 -11.34 0.45 -4.07
N PRO A 82 -11.78 1.66 -4.47
CA PRO A 82 -12.55 1.87 -5.68
C PRO A 82 -11.86 1.37 -6.95
N ALA A 83 -10.55 1.62 -7.11
CA ALA A 83 -9.79 1.13 -8.25
C ALA A 83 -9.83 -0.40 -8.36
N ASN A 84 -9.62 -1.11 -7.25
CA ASN A 84 -9.71 -2.57 -7.22
C ASN A 84 -11.12 -3.09 -7.50
N LEU A 85 -12.15 -2.41 -6.98
CA LEU A 85 -13.53 -2.76 -7.30
C LEU A 85 -13.83 -2.54 -8.78
N ALA A 86 -13.31 -1.47 -9.39
CA ALA A 86 -13.46 -1.22 -10.84
C ALA A 86 -12.91 -2.40 -11.66
N VAL A 87 -11.69 -2.86 -11.36
CA VAL A 87 -11.09 -4.05 -12.01
C VAL A 87 -11.99 -5.28 -11.87
N LEU A 88 -12.48 -5.56 -10.66
CA LEU A 88 -13.33 -6.74 -10.42
C LEU A 88 -14.71 -6.65 -11.09
N HIS A 89 -15.28 -5.45 -11.20
CA HIS A 89 -16.53 -5.22 -11.94
C HIS A 89 -16.31 -5.36 -13.44
N PHE A 90 -15.24 -4.78 -13.98
CA PHE A 90 -14.87 -4.90 -15.38
C PHE A 90 -14.64 -6.35 -15.81
N ARG A 91 -13.86 -7.12 -15.03
CA ARG A 91 -13.64 -8.58 -15.24
C ARG A 91 -14.93 -9.41 -15.20
N ARG A 92 -16.04 -8.87 -14.70
CA ARG A 92 -17.37 -9.51 -14.67
C ARG A 92 -18.34 -8.96 -15.73
N GLY A 93 -17.87 -8.11 -16.64
CA GLY A 93 -18.70 -7.47 -17.67
C GLY A 93 -19.51 -6.25 -17.18
N GLY A 94 -19.31 -5.81 -15.94
CA GLY A 94 -20.03 -4.67 -15.35
C GLY A 94 -19.37 -3.33 -15.67
N LEU A 95 -19.36 -2.92 -16.95
CA LEU A 95 -18.63 -1.74 -17.43
C LEU A 95 -19.06 -0.44 -16.75
N ALA A 96 -20.36 -0.13 -16.72
CA ALA A 96 -20.86 1.13 -16.17
C ALA A 96 -20.45 1.34 -14.69
N GLU A 97 -20.53 0.29 -13.87
CA GLU A 97 -20.11 0.37 -12.47
C GLU A 97 -18.59 0.48 -12.34
N ALA A 98 -17.84 -0.20 -13.21
CA ALA A 98 -16.39 -0.11 -13.23
C ALA A 98 -15.92 1.31 -13.59
N GLU A 99 -16.51 1.94 -14.59
CA GLU A 99 -16.17 3.31 -15.02
C GLU A 99 -16.51 4.33 -13.93
N ARG A 100 -17.66 4.18 -13.26
CA ARG A 100 -18.03 5.02 -12.11
C ARG A 100 -17.00 4.95 -10.98
N LEU A 101 -16.53 3.75 -10.67
CA LEU A 101 -15.52 3.51 -9.64
C LEU A 101 -14.14 4.02 -10.06
N GLN A 102 -13.76 3.83 -11.32
CA GLN A 102 -12.53 4.39 -11.91
C GLN A 102 -12.53 5.92 -11.85
N ALA A 103 -13.60 6.57 -12.29
CA ALA A 103 -13.74 8.03 -12.24
C ALA A 103 -13.63 8.56 -10.80
N ARG A 104 -14.17 7.82 -9.81
CA ARG A 104 -14.01 8.15 -8.40
C ARG A 104 -12.56 8.02 -7.94
N ALA A 105 -11.86 6.96 -8.32
CA ALA A 105 -10.45 6.79 -7.98
C ALA A 105 -9.59 7.91 -8.58
N LEU A 106 -9.79 8.24 -9.86
CA LEU A 106 -9.08 9.31 -10.57
C LEU A 106 -9.29 10.69 -9.95
N ARG A 107 -10.51 11.02 -9.50
CA ARG A 107 -10.78 12.29 -8.81
C ARG A 107 -9.93 12.48 -7.55
N VAL A 108 -9.74 11.42 -6.77
CA VAL A 108 -8.84 11.46 -5.60
C VAL A 108 -7.39 11.50 -6.05
N TRP A 109 -7.04 10.72 -7.08
CA TRP A 109 -5.67 10.60 -7.59
C TRP A 109 -5.12 11.89 -8.21
N ALA A 110 -5.98 12.81 -8.64
CA ALA A 110 -5.57 14.14 -9.11
C ALA A 110 -4.71 14.90 -8.07
N GLY A 111 -4.89 14.61 -6.78
CA GLY A 111 -4.08 15.18 -5.68
C GLY A 111 -2.78 14.44 -5.37
N ALA A 112 -2.37 13.45 -6.18
CA ALA A 112 -1.24 12.58 -5.85
C ALA A 112 0.08 13.33 -5.70
N ALA A 113 0.44 14.19 -6.66
CA ALA A 113 1.68 14.95 -6.61
C ALA A 113 1.80 15.79 -5.33
N VAL A 114 0.69 16.44 -4.92
CA VAL A 114 0.61 17.24 -3.68
C VAL A 114 0.85 16.37 -2.45
N GLN A 115 0.21 15.19 -2.37
CA GLN A 115 0.41 14.28 -1.24
C GLN A 115 1.80 13.67 -1.18
N VAL A 116 2.41 13.34 -2.32
CA VAL A 116 3.82 12.90 -2.36
C VAL A 116 4.74 14.02 -1.86
N ALA A 117 4.51 15.27 -2.27
CA ALA A 117 5.30 16.40 -1.81
C ALA A 117 5.13 16.66 -0.31
N ALA A 118 3.91 16.50 0.23
CA ALA A 118 3.56 16.76 1.62
C ALA A 118 3.84 15.58 2.58
N MET A 119 4.21 14.40 2.07
CA MET A 119 4.37 13.23 2.94
C MET A 119 5.47 13.44 3.98
N ARG A 120 5.18 13.10 5.23
CA ARG A 120 6.14 13.12 6.33
C ARG A 120 6.98 11.85 6.29
N ILE A 121 8.30 12.02 6.21
CA ILE A 121 9.28 10.93 6.22
C ILE A 121 9.86 10.84 7.62
N ALA A 122 9.66 9.70 8.28
CA ALA A 122 10.25 9.46 9.60
C ALA A 122 11.73 9.06 9.46
N PRO A 123 12.57 9.34 10.48
CA PRO A 123 13.93 8.80 10.53
C PRO A 123 13.93 7.28 10.41
N ARG A 124 14.90 6.71 9.68
CA ARG A 124 14.98 5.27 9.45
C ARG A 124 16.26 4.70 10.05
N SER A 125 16.17 3.47 10.56
CA SER A 125 17.37 2.73 10.95
C SER A 125 18.23 2.41 9.74
N ARG A 126 19.56 2.47 9.93
CA ARG A 126 20.57 2.15 8.91
C ARG A 126 21.59 1.19 9.50
N SER A 127 22.18 0.38 8.63
CA SER A 127 23.14 -0.66 9.00
C SER A 127 24.47 -0.13 9.56
N SER A 128 24.77 1.17 9.44
CA SER A 128 25.93 1.77 10.12
C SER A 128 25.69 3.20 10.59
N LEU A 129 26.42 3.60 11.64
CA LEU A 129 26.41 4.95 12.21
C LEU A 129 26.90 5.99 11.20
N PHE A 130 27.82 5.61 10.31
CA PHE A 130 28.23 6.45 9.18
C PHE A 130 27.05 6.84 8.28
N HIS A 131 26.22 5.89 7.86
CA HIS A 131 25.05 6.18 7.03
C HIS A 131 23.99 7.01 7.77
N LEU A 132 23.84 6.82 9.08
CA LEU A 132 22.97 7.67 9.90
C LEU A 132 23.47 9.13 9.92
N ARG A 133 24.78 9.35 10.07
CA ARG A 133 25.37 10.69 10.04
C ARG A 133 25.25 11.34 8.67
N MET A 134 25.49 10.60 7.58
CA MET A 134 25.32 11.11 6.21
C MET A 134 23.86 11.47 5.92
N GLU A 135 22.90 10.67 6.38
CA GLU A 135 21.47 10.99 6.23
C GLU A 135 21.07 12.21 7.07
N ALA A 136 21.61 12.36 8.28
CA ALA A 136 21.37 13.55 9.09
C ALA A 136 21.96 14.82 8.45
N LEU A 137 23.18 14.72 7.89
CA LEU A 137 23.88 15.83 7.24
C LEU A 137 23.22 16.26 5.92
N HIS A 138 22.66 15.33 5.15
CA HIS A 138 22.05 15.58 3.83
C HIS A 138 20.56 15.26 3.78
N ARG A 139 19.86 15.49 4.89
CA ARG A 139 18.48 15.05 5.10
C ARG A 139 17.53 15.46 3.98
N ASP A 140 17.65 16.70 3.52
CA ASP A 140 16.78 17.24 2.48
C ASP A 140 17.00 16.53 1.14
N THR A 141 18.24 16.23 0.78
CA THR A 141 18.57 15.45 -0.42
C THR A 141 18.00 14.04 -0.35
N PHE A 142 18.14 13.36 0.80
CA PHE A 142 17.55 12.02 1.00
C PHE A 142 16.03 12.05 0.90
N HIS A 143 15.39 13.05 1.54
CA HIS A 143 13.95 13.23 1.47
C HIS A 143 13.48 13.55 0.04
N ALA A 144 14.18 14.42 -0.68
CA ALA A 144 13.89 14.77 -2.06
C ALA A 144 14.00 13.54 -2.97
N ASN A 145 15.09 12.78 -2.86
CA ASN A 145 15.29 11.54 -3.64
C ASN A 145 14.19 10.52 -3.38
N LEU A 146 13.76 10.37 -2.12
CA LEU A 146 12.66 9.48 -1.80
C LEU A 146 11.33 9.99 -2.38
N LYS A 147 11.03 11.29 -2.26
CA LYS A 147 9.83 11.88 -2.86
C LYS A 147 9.81 11.69 -4.37
N THR A 148 10.95 11.86 -5.04
CA THR A 148 11.10 11.58 -6.48
C THR A 148 10.79 10.11 -6.79
N ARG A 149 11.34 9.16 -6.03
CA ARG A 149 11.05 7.73 -6.23
C ARG A 149 9.57 7.39 -6.03
N VAL A 150 8.98 7.87 -4.94
CA VAL A 150 7.55 7.66 -4.63
C VAL A 150 6.66 8.35 -5.67
N GLY A 151 7.07 9.51 -6.17
CA GLY A 151 6.40 10.23 -7.24
C GLY A 151 6.34 9.44 -8.54
N ARG A 152 7.42 8.74 -8.93
CA ARG A 152 7.41 7.83 -10.09
C ARG A 152 6.41 6.69 -9.90
N ILE A 153 6.40 6.06 -8.73
CA ILE A 153 5.44 4.99 -8.41
C ILE A 153 4.00 5.55 -8.46
N ALA A 154 3.76 6.75 -7.95
CA ALA A 154 2.45 7.39 -8.01
C ALA A 154 2.01 7.72 -9.45
N ALA A 155 2.95 8.05 -10.34
CA ALA A 155 2.69 8.24 -11.76
C ALA A 155 2.32 6.92 -12.45
N GLU A 156 3.07 5.83 -12.21
CA GLU A 156 2.76 4.47 -12.70
C GLU A 156 1.36 4.02 -12.25
N THR A 157 1.00 4.31 -10.99
CA THR A 157 -0.36 4.05 -10.50
C THR A 157 -1.39 4.90 -11.23
N GLY A 158 -1.11 6.18 -11.48
CA GLY A 158 -2.00 7.07 -12.25
C GLY A 158 -2.29 6.51 -13.66
N GLU A 159 -1.25 6.06 -14.37
CA GLU A 159 -1.39 5.40 -15.67
C GLU A 159 -2.26 4.14 -15.57
N THR A 160 -2.08 3.35 -14.51
CA THR A 160 -2.90 2.16 -14.26
C THR A 160 -4.37 2.54 -14.03
N LEU A 161 -4.63 3.57 -13.22
CA LEU A 161 -5.98 4.04 -12.94
C LEU A 161 -6.69 4.55 -14.20
N CYS A 162 -5.97 5.18 -15.12
CA CYS A 162 -6.53 5.61 -16.40
C CYS A 162 -6.95 4.44 -17.31
N ASN A 163 -6.40 3.24 -17.10
CA ASN A 163 -6.59 2.09 -17.98
C ASN A 163 -7.42 0.94 -17.36
N LEU A 164 -8.05 1.10 -16.20
CA LEU A 164 -8.73 -0.01 -15.51
C LEU A 164 -9.90 -0.62 -16.31
N THR A 165 -10.60 0.19 -17.11
CA THR A 165 -11.74 -0.24 -17.94
C THR A 165 -11.47 -0.24 -19.44
N SER A 166 -10.23 0.01 -19.87
CA SER A 166 -9.90 0.13 -21.30
C SER A 166 -9.69 -1.21 -22.01
N GLY A 167 -9.66 -2.33 -21.27
CA GLY A 167 -9.32 -3.65 -21.82
C GLY A 167 -7.87 -3.78 -22.26
N ARG A 168 -7.04 -2.76 -22.06
CA ARG A 168 -5.60 -2.78 -22.38
C ARG A 168 -4.85 -3.67 -21.40
N ALA A 169 -3.74 -4.23 -21.87
CA ALA A 169 -2.83 -4.99 -21.03
C ALA A 169 -2.38 -4.15 -19.82
N VAL A 170 -2.27 -4.81 -18.67
CA VAL A 170 -1.83 -4.13 -17.45
C VAL A 170 -0.37 -3.75 -17.58
N LEU A 171 -0.11 -2.46 -17.41
CA LEU A 171 1.19 -1.86 -17.62
C LEU A 171 2.17 -2.15 -16.48
N HIS A 172 1.65 -2.19 -15.24
CA HIS A 172 2.47 -2.15 -14.04
C HIS A 172 2.04 -3.22 -13.03
N ARG A 173 3.03 -3.86 -12.40
CA ARG A 173 2.80 -4.75 -11.25
C ARG A 173 2.79 -3.91 -9.98
N HIS A 174 1.73 -3.98 -9.18
CA HIS A 174 1.52 -3.20 -7.96
C HIS A 174 1.55 -4.10 -6.73
N ALA A 175 0.57 -5.00 -6.58
CA ALA A 175 0.44 -5.87 -5.41
C ALA A 175 1.68 -6.75 -5.20
N SER A 176 2.25 -7.27 -6.29
CA SER A 176 3.48 -8.07 -6.23
C SER A 176 4.68 -7.28 -5.69
N ARG A 177 4.75 -5.97 -5.96
CA ARG A 177 5.83 -5.10 -5.45
C ARG A 177 5.65 -4.71 -4.00
N TRP A 178 4.40 -4.65 -3.51
CA TRP A 178 4.10 -4.18 -2.16
C TRP A 178 4.93 -4.88 -1.08
N ARG A 179 5.13 -6.20 -1.14
CA ARG A 179 5.89 -6.92 -0.10
C ARG A 179 7.36 -6.47 -0.01
N GLY A 180 7.98 -6.11 -1.14
CA GLY A 180 9.36 -5.62 -1.17
C GLY A 180 9.48 -4.11 -0.93
N GLU A 181 8.44 -3.35 -1.28
CA GLU A 181 8.42 -1.89 -1.18
C GLU A 181 7.82 -1.37 0.14
N LYS A 182 7.10 -2.21 0.89
CA LYS A 182 6.43 -1.84 2.14
C LYS A 182 7.45 -1.36 3.17
N PRO A 183 7.41 -0.07 3.57
CA PRO A 183 8.31 0.42 4.60
C PRO A 183 8.02 -0.25 5.95
N ALA A 184 9.08 -0.65 6.65
CA ALA A 184 8.99 -1.15 8.03
C ALA A 184 8.54 -0.06 9.01
N VAL A 185 8.78 1.22 8.67
CA VAL A 185 8.43 2.38 9.48
C VAL A 185 7.01 2.84 9.18
N PHE A 186 6.28 3.26 10.22
CA PHE A 186 4.93 3.82 10.12
C PHE A 186 5.01 5.33 9.86
N ASP A 187 5.05 5.76 8.61
CA ASP A 187 5.14 7.17 8.24
C ASP A 187 4.25 7.52 7.02
N GLY A 188 4.37 8.75 6.52
CA GLY A 188 3.64 9.19 5.33
C GLY A 188 4.03 8.41 4.06
N THR A 189 5.27 7.94 3.96
CA THR A 189 5.73 7.14 2.82
C THR A 189 4.96 5.82 2.73
N ARG A 190 4.78 5.11 3.85
CA ARG A 190 4.00 3.86 3.84
C ARG A 190 2.53 4.09 3.49
N LYS A 191 1.94 5.22 3.90
CA LYS A 191 0.55 5.58 3.53
C LYS A 191 0.41 5.79 2.02
N VAL A 192 1.32 6.59 1.43
CA VAL A 192 1.32 6.85 -0.02
C VAL A 192 1.61 5.58 -0.82
N LEU A 193 2.67 4.84 -0.47
CA LEU A 193 3.00 3.58 -1.14
C LEU A 193 1.88 2.54 -1.01
N GLY A 194 1.20 2.48 0.14
CA GLY A 194 0.02 1.64 0.30
C GLY A 194 -1.10 2.02 -0.67
N ALA A 195 -1.36 3.32 -0.87
CA ALA A 195 -2.33 3.77 -1.87
C ALA A 195 -1.91 3.44 -3.32
N CYS A 196 -0.61 3.48 -3.62
CA CYS A 196 -0.09 3.18 -4.95
C CYS A 196 -0.08 1.68 -5.27
N LEU A 197 0.39 0.86 -4.32
CA LEU A 197 0.79 -0.52 -4.58
C LEU A 197 -0.23 -1.55 -4.10
N LEU A 198 -1.21 -1.19 -3.27
CA LEU A 198 -2.29 -2.09 -2.87
C LEU A 198 -3.37 -2.16 -3.96
N LEU A 199 -2.96 -2.43 -5.19
CA LEU A 199 -3.81 -2.59 -6.37
C LEU A 199 -3.65 -3.98 -6.96
N ILE A 200 -4.74 -4.56 -7.45
CA ILE A 200 -4.76 -5.87 -8.10
C ILE A 200 -3.80 -5.84 -9.29
N ASP A 201 -2.92 -6.82 -9.35
CA ASP A 201 -2.08 -7.05 -10.52
C ASP A 201 -2.95 -7.51 -11.71
N GLY A 202 -2.48 -7.16 -12.91
CA GLY A 202 -3.13 -7.49 -14.16
C GLY A 202 -3.37 -8.94 -14.43
#